data_AF-A0A372F834-F1
#
_entry.id   AF-A0A372F834-F1
#
_cell.length_a   1.000
_cell.length_b   1.000
_cell.length_c   1.000
_cell.angle_alpha   90.00
_cell.angle_beta   90.00
_cell.angle_gamma   90.00
#
_symmetry.space_group_name_H-M   'P 1'
#
loop_
_entity.id
_entity.type
_entity.pdbx_description
1 polymer ?
#
loop_
_entity_poly.entity_id
_entity_poly.type
_entity_poly.pdbx_seq_one_letter_code
_entity_poly.pdbx_strand_id
1 'polypeptide(L)'
;MKILNLRTILLGIVLFSFNFVSFGQKLASGPQVLTFHSDVDDTEQPYGLYLPKNYNAKKKYPLVVMLHGAGSNHRLALRRVFGKSNAEGESDVEASRYFPEWKDVDYIVISSFARGTMGYQGVAEKDVMDMVADAKKRFSIDENRTYLTGLSMGGGGTMWIGLSYPDMWAAIAPVCPAPPGGTLELVPNAINFPVYFFQGDADPAVKVDSTRKWVQRFKDAGVQVEYTEYPGVKHDSWVNAYKDEFIFDWFAKFKRNPYPDHVRFAATQYKHNKSYWVTLDEFTPGTTALIDAKFTTKNRLEISTKGLKTFTLNLTDHPSFKSKSPLELVINGQTIRAEAGATLTLTQSGDAWAVNTLNTLASAKKRGAEGPMSEAIADRHVYVYGTGGSPSQDELAKRRAEAQKAMEWSTYRGDFLGRVMVFPRLLSDKEVRPSDIESSNLILFGTKETNSLIEKYSDKLPVSLKAAAEGYGLAYVFPVDNRYILVNSGLPWWTLSDNPNAPTRQNTPAPMNVLGRFQDFVLFKGTINNVVSGGRFNNDWTLPNTEVDKMKASGVVVFK
;
A
#
# COMPACT_ATOMS: atom_id res chain seq x y z
N MET A 1 -63.19 -31.95 -43.03
CA MET A 1 -63.90 -30.92 -42.25
C MET A 1 -63.80 -31.25 -40.78
N LYS A 2 -63.54 -30.24 -39.93
CA LYS A 2 -63.33 -30.24 -38.47
C LYS A 2 -61.89 -30.43 -37.95
N ILE A 3 -61.25 -29.27 -37.83
CA ILE A 3 -60.15 -28.91 -36.93
C ILE A 3 -60.59 -29.22 -35.49
N LEU A 4 -59.79 -29.99 -34.73
CA LEU A 4 -59.93 -30.12 -33.28
C LEU A 4 -58.57 -29.88 -32.58
N ASN A 5 -58.45 -28.67 -32.05
CA ASN A 5 -57.69 -28.18 -30.89
C ASN A 5 -56.32 -28.80 -30.54
N LEU A 6 -55.29 -28.12 -31.03
CA LEU A 6 -53.89 -28.15 -30.56
C LEU A 6 -53.68 -27.49 -29.17
N ARG A 7 -54.70 -27.41 -28.31
CA ARG A 7 -54.67 -26.65 -27.04
C ARG A 7 -54.49 -27.50 -25.77
N THR A 8 -54.51 -28.84 -25.87
CA THR A 8 -54.49 -29.71 -24.67
C THR A 8 -53.15 -30.39 -24.41
N ILE A 9 -52.17 -30.28 -25.31
CA ILE A 9 -50.84 -30.94 -25.17
C ILE A 9 -49.74 -29.94 -24.74
N LEU A 10 -50.01 -28.63 -24.74
CA LEU A 10 -49.06 -27.62 -24.22
C LEU A 10 -49.32 -27.20 -22.76
N LEU A 11 -50.32 -27.78 -22.08
CA LEU A 11 -50.62 -27.47 -20.68
C LEU A 11 -49.96 -28.44 -19.67
N GLY A 12 -49.25 -29.47 -20.14
CA GLY A 12 -48.62 -30.48 -19.29
C GLY A 12 -47.12 -30.30 -18.99
N ILE A 13 -46.44 -29.35 -19.65
CA ILE A 13 -44.97 -29.19 -19.53
C ILE A 13 -44.57 -27.85 -18.87
N VAL A 14 -45.53 -27.01 -18.46
CA VAL A 14 -45.25 -25.67 -17.88
C VAL A 14 -45.37 -25.63 -16.33
N LEU A 15 -45.69 -26.74 -15.67
CA LEU A 15 -45.93 -26.76 -14.20
C LEU A 15 -44.94 -27.61 -13.39
N PHE A 16 -43.69 -27.71 -13.85
CA PHE A 16 -42.58 -28.18 -13.01
C PHE A 16 -41.36 -27.24 -13.14
N SER A 17 -41.59 -25.94 -13.12
CA SER A 17 -40.57 -25.02 -12.60
C SER A 17 -40.48 -25.26 -11.09
N PHE A 18 -39.67 -26.25 -10.70
CA PHE A 18 -39.10 -26.25 -9.36
C PHE A 18 -38.47 -24.87 -9.17
N ASN A 19 -39.13 -24.04 -8.38
CA ASN A 19 -38.49 -22.91 -7.74
C ASN A 19 -37.44 -23.54 -6.83
N PHE A 20 -36.26 -23.83 -7.38
CA PHE A 20 -35.07 -23.95 -6.57
C PHE A 20 -34.90 -22.57 -5.93
N VAL A 21 -35.48 -22.41 -4.74
CA VAL A 21 -35.04 -21.40 -3.81
C VAL A 21 -33.58 -21.75 -3.58
N SER A 22 -32.71 -21.05 -4.29
CA SER A 22 -31.28 -21.08 -4.02
C SER A 22 -31.12 -20.55 -2.60
N PHE A 23 -31.02 -21.46 -1.63
CA PHE A 23 -30.50 -21.12 -0.32
C PHE A 23 -29.02 -20.83 -0.54
N GLY A 24 -28.70 -19.58 -0.89
CA GLY A 24 -27.34 -19.10 -0.81
C GLY A 24 -26.81 -19.39 0.58
N GLN A 25 -25.66 -20.05 0.68
CA GLN A 25 -25.04 -20.39 1.95
C GLN A 25 -24.88 -19.12 2.78
N LYS A 26 -25.73 -18.96 3.82
CA LYS A 26 -25.63 -17.83 4.73
C LYS A 26 -24.44 -18.09 5.65
N LEU A 27 -23.47 -17.18 5.65
CA LEU A 27 -22.34 -17.26 6.57
C LEU A 27 -22.87 -17.30 8.02
N ALA A 28 -22.27 -18.18 8.83
CA ALA A 28 -22.59 -18.26 10.25
C ALA A 28 -22.24 -16.93 10.95
N SER A 29 -22.99 -16.57 11.98
CA SER A 29 -22.54 -15.52 12.89
C SER A 29 -21.31 -15.97 13.68
N GLY A 30 -20.56 -15.00 14.18
CA GLY A 30 -19.34 -15.24 14.93
C GLY A 30 -18.10 -15.36 14.03
N PRO A 31 -17.00 -15.87 14.59
CA PRO A 31 -15.73 -15.92 13.89
C PRO A 31 -15.60 -17.05 12.88
N GLN A 32 -14.96 -16.72 11.77
CA GLN A 32 -14.64 -17.62 10.68
C GLN A 32 -13.45 -17.08 9.88
N VAL A 33 -13.05 -17.81 8.84
CA VAL A 33 -12.04 -17.38 7.87
C VAL A 33 -12.70 -17.34 6.50
N LEU A 34 -12.44 -16.26 5.77
CA LEU A 34 -12.78 -16.13 4.36
C LEU A 34 -11.50 -15.98 3.54
N THR A 35 -11.64 -16.04 2.22
CA THR A 35 -10.57 -15.70 1.27
C THR A 35 -11.03 -14.63 0.28
N PHE A 36 -10.06 -13.89 -0.24
CA PHE A 36 -10.19 -13.08 -1.44
C PHE A 36 -9.10 -13.47 -2.45
N HIS A 37 -9.39 -13.30 -3.74
CA HIS A 37 -8.43 -13.50 -4.80
C HIS A 37 -7.49 -12.28 -4.88
N SER A 38 -6.18 -12.47 -4.68
CA SER A 38 -5.17 -11.43 -4.84
C SER A 38 -4.54 -11.51 -6.22
N ASP A 39 -4.66 -10.43 -6.98
CA ASP A 39 -4.11 -10.31 -8.34
C ASP A 39 -2.58 -10.16 -8.37
N VAL A 40 -1.93 -9.94 -7.23
CA VAL A 40 -0.45 -9.81 -7.15
C VAL A 40 0.25 -11.06 -7.70
N ASP A 41 -0.25 -12.24 -7.34
CA ASP A 41 0.32 -13.54 -7.70
C ASP A 41 -0.75 -14.62 -7.99
N ASP A 42 -1.99 -14.19 -8.24
CA ASP A 42 -3.15 -15.05 -8.57
C ASP A 42 -3.48 -16.11 -7.50
N THR A 43 -3.22 -15.79 -6.23
CA THR A 43 -3.49 -16.70 -5.09
C THR A 43 -4.67 -16.24 -4.23
N GLU A 44 -5.34 -17.20 -3.60
CA GLU A 44 -6.35 -16.93 -2.57
C GLU A 44 -5.67 -16.54 -1.26
N GLN A 45 -6.00 -15.35 -0.74
CA GLN A 45 -5.47 -14.82 0.51
C GLN A 45 -6.50 -14.93 1.64
N PRO A 46 -6.16 -15.58 2.76
CA PRO A 46 -7.08 -15.74 3.87
C PRO A 46 -7.15 -14.48 4.75
N TYR A 47 -8.33 -14.23 5.31
CA TYR A 47 -8.52 -13.23 6.35
C TYR A 47 -9.52 -13.73 7.39
N GLY A 48 -9.36 -13.27 8.63
CA GLY A 48 -10.30 -13.56 9.70
C GLY A 48 -11.52 -12.66 9.56
N LEU A 49 -12.71 -13.21 9.80
CA LEU A 49 -13.97 -12.49 9.81
C LEU A 49 -14.71 -12.80 11.11
N TYR A 50 -15.19 -11.77 11.79
CA TYR A 50 -16.30 -11.90 12.72
C TYR A 50 -17.55 -11.23 12.13
N LEU A 51 -18.64 -11.98 12.07
CA LEU A 51 -19.95 -11.48 11.64
C LEU A 51 -20.88 -11.36 12.86
N PRO A 52 -21.53 -10.20 13.09
CA PRO A 52 -22.36 -10.02 14.27
C PRO A 52 -23.54 -11.00 14.27
N LYS A 53 -23.98 -11.38 15.47
CA LYS A 53 -25.15 -12.25 15.65
C LYS A 53 -26.36 -11.66 14.95
N ASN A 54 -27.11 -12.50 14.24
CA ASN A 54 -28.27 -12.10 13.45
C ASN A 54 -27.97 -11.02 12.38
N TYR A 55 -26.79 -11.06 11.76
CA TYR A 55 -26.43 -10.14 10.67
C TYR A 55 -27.57 -9.95 9.65
N ASN A 56 -27.88 -8.68 9.40
CA ASN A 56 -28.93 -8.23 8.50
C ASN A 56 -28.34 -7.29 7.45
N ALA A 57 -28.30 -7.73 6.19
CA ALA A 57 -27.77 -6.93 5.08
C ALA A 57 -28.48 -5.57 4.88
N LYS A 58 -29.69 -5.38 5.43
CA LYS A 58 -30.41 -4.10 5.40
C LYS A 58 -29.94 -3.09 6.46
N LYS A 59 -29.17 -3.52 7.47
CA LYS A 59 -28.54 -2.67 8.50
C LYS A 59 -27.07 -2.43 8.11
N LYS A 60 -26.61 -1.19 8.23
CA LYS A 60 -25.18 -0.86 8.11
C LYS A 60 -24.47 -1.09 9.43
N TYR A 61 -23.40 -1.87 9.41
CA TYR A 61 -22.61 -2.20 10.59
C TYR A 61 -21.28 -1.44 10.61
N PRO A 62 -20.78 -1.03 11.77
CA PRO A 62 -19.41 -0.54 11.91
C PRO A 62 -18.41 -1.66 11.56
N LEU A 63 -17.25 -1.27 11.04
CA LEU A 63 -16.16 -2.17 10.65
C LEU A 63 -14.93 -1.91 11.52
N VAL A 64 -14.34 -2.95 12.10
CA VAL A 64 -13.00 -2.90 12.70
C VAL A 64 -12.03 -3.70 11.83
N VAL A 65 -10.95 -3.06 11.40
CA VAL A 65 -9.82 -3.70 10.70
C VAL A 65 -8.72 -3.95 11.73
N MET A 66 -8.30 -5.20 11.86
CA MET A 66 -7.29 -5.65 12.81
C MET A 66 -6.02 -6.13 12.09
N LEU A 67 -4.87 -5.58 12.47
CA LEU A 67 -3.56 -5.94 11.91
C LEU A 67 -2.74 -6.77 12.91
N HIS A 68 -2.21 -7.89 12.45
CA HIS A 68 -1.47 -8.83 13.29
C HIS A 68 -0.02 -8.36 13.57
N GLY A 69 0.56 -8.87 14.65
CA GLY A 69 1.99 -8.67 14.96
C GLY A 69 2.89 -9.59 14.14
N ALA A 70 4.21 -9.34 14.17
CA ALA A 70 5.20 -10.24 13.60
C ALA A 70 5.06 -11.64 14.21
N GLY A 71 5.15 -12.69 13.39
CA GLY A 71 4.99 -14.08 13.83
C GLY A 71 3.56 -14.54 14.11
N SER A 72 2.59 -13.64 13.99
CA SER A 72 1.17 -13.94 14.14
C SER A 72 0.48 -14.12 12.78
N ASN A 73 -0.85 -14.24 12.79
CA ASN A 73 -1.66 -14.39 11.59
C ASN A 73 -3.07 -13.80 11.80
N HIS A 74 -3.87 -13.79 10.73
CA HIS A 74 -5.24 -13.29 10.73
C HIS A 74 -6.13 -13.92 11.83
N ARG A 75 -6.03 -15.24 12.08
CA ARG A 75 -6.88 -15.94 13.07
C ARG A 75 -6.57 -15.48 14.48
N LEU A 76 -5.29 -15.47 14.84
CA LEU A 76 -4.87 -15.06 16.17
C LEU A 76 -5.09 -13.57 16.42
N ALA A 77 -4.91 -12.73 15.40
CA ALA A 77 -5.22 -11.30 15.49
C ALA A 77 -6.72 -11.05 15.71
N LEU A 78 -7.60 -11.81 15.04
CA LEU A 78 -9.04 -11.75 15.29
C LEU A 78 -9.37 -12.15 16.74
N ARG A 79 -8.75 -13.22 17.25
CA ARG A 79 -8.94 -13.66 18.64
C ARG A 79 -8.49 -12.56 19.64
N ARG A 80 -7.35 -11.92 19.39
CA ARG A 80 -6.76 -10.90 20.27
C ARG A 80 -7.56 -9.60 20.34
N VAL A 81 -8.16 -9.13 19.24
CA VAL A 81 -8.98 -7.90 19.27
C VAL A 81 -10.28 -8.08 20.08
N PHE A 82 -10.72 -9.33 20.30
CA PHE A 82 -11.79 -9.69 21.24
C PHE A 82 -11.28 -9.97 22.67
N GLY A 83 -10.05 -9.55 23.00
CA GLY A 83 -9.48 -9.73 24.34
C GLY A 83 -9.15 -11.18 24.70
N LYS A 84 -9.17 -12.11 23.73
CA LYS A 84 -8.86 -13.53 23.95
C LYS A 84 -7.40 -13.81 23.57
N SER A 85 -6.45 -13.43 24.42
CA SER A 85 -5.03 -13.80 24.20
C SER A 85 -4.79 -15.29 24.46
N ASN A 86 -3.57 -15.76 24.26
CA ASN A 86 -3.14 -17.13 24.52
C ASN A 86 -3.45 -17.57 25.97
N ALA A 87 -3.82 -18.83 26.16
CA ALA A 87 -3.89 -19.44 27.48
C ALA A 87 -2.48 -19.66 28.07
N GLU A 88 -2.40 -19.90 29.39
CA GLU A 88 -1.12 -20.21 30.04
C GLU A 88 -0.47 -21.45 29.40
N GLY A 89 0.78 -21.31 28.95
CA GLY A 89 1.51 -22.36 28.25
C GLY A 89 1.14 -22.55 26.77
N GLU A 90 0.12 -21.88 26.25
CA GLU A 90 -0.33 -22.00 24.85
C GLU A 90 0.57 -21.17 23.91
N SER A 91 1.15 -21.81 22.90
CA SER A 91 1.89 -21.13 21.83
C SER A 91 0.97 -20.39 20.85
N ASP A 92 1.49 -19.40 20.12
CA ASP A 92 0.73 -18.68 19.08
C ASP A 92 0.18 -19.62 17.99
N VAL A 93 0.94 -20.69 17.69
CA VAL A 93 0.50 -21.73 16.75
C VAL A 93 -0.73 -22.45 17.26
N GLU A 94 -0.73 -22.90 18.52
CA GLU A 94 -1.87 -23.57 19.15
C GLU A 94 -3.07 -22.64 19.28
N ALA A 95 -2.83 -21.41 19.74
CA ALA A 95 -3.86 -20.39 19.93
C ALA A 95 -4.59 -20.02 18.63
N SER A 96 -3.93 -20.18 17.48
CA SER A 96 -4.50 -19.92 16.16
C SER A 96 -5.36 -21.08 15.60
N ARG A 97 -5.36 -22.27 16.21
CA ARG A 97 -6.07 -23.44 15.67
C ARG A 97 -7.59 -23.35 15.80
N TYR A 98 -8.11 -22.61 16.77
CA TYR A 98 -9.53 -22.53 17.07
C TYR A 98 -9.96 -21.09 17.42
N PHE A 99 -11.27 -20.85 17.45
CA PHE A 99 -11.85 -19.63 18.00
C PHE A 99 -12.61 -19.98 19.29
N PRO A 100 -12.30 -19.36 20.44
CA PRO A 100 -13.05 -19.57 21.67
C PRO A 100 -14.43 -18.88 21.60
N GLU A 101 -15.25 -19.04 22.64
CA GLU A 101 -16.49 -18.27 22.77
C GLU A 101 -16.21 -16.79 23.06
N TRP A 102 -16.90 -15.91 22.34
CA TRP A 102 -16.74 -14.45 22.44
C TRP A 102 -18.05 -13.81 22.89
N LYS A 103 -17.94 -12.63 23.49
CA LYS A 103 -19.14 -11.78 23.67
C LYS A 103 -19.60 -11.29 22.31
N ASP A 104 -20.92 -11.33 22.10
CA ASP A 104 -21.52 -10.81 20.88
C ASP A 104 -21.32 -9.29 20.82
N VAL A 105 -20.62 -8.82 19.79
CA VAL A 105 -20.54 -7.38 19.44
C VAL A 105 -21.30 -7.09 18.16
N ASP A 106 -21.81 -5.87 18.04
CA ASP A 106 -22.62 -5.41 16.91
C ASP A 106 -21.74 -4.77 15.80
N TYR A 107 -20.56 -5.37 15.58
CA TYR A 107 -19.52 -4.97 14.63
C TYR A 107 -19.24 -6.09 13.64
N ILE A 108 -18.83 -5.70 12.43
CA ILE A 108 -18.06 -6.59 11.55
C ILE A 108 -16.58 -6.37 11.88
N VAL A 109 -15.83 -7.45 12.06
CA VAL A 109 -14.38 -7.37 12.30
C VAL A 109 -13.66 -8.19 11.26
N ILE A 110 -12.65 -7.61 10.63
CA ILE A 110 -11.78 -8.31 9.69
C ILE A 110 -10.32 -8.22 10.12
N SER A 111 -9.55 -9.29 9.93
CA SER A 111 -8.13 -9.32 10.25
C SER A 111 -7.31 -9.87 9.09
N SER A 112 -6.30 -9.12 8.67
CA SER A 112 -5.51 -9.48 7.48
C SER A 112 -4.48 -10.57 7.77
N PHE A 113 -4.16 -11.38 6.76
CA PHE A 113 -2.94 -12.19 6.76
C PHE A 113 -1.76 -11.42 6.16
N ALA A 114 -2.03 -10.52 5.20
CA ALA A 114 -1.05 -9.60 4.60
C ALA A 114 0.28 -10.27 4.22
N ARG A 115 0.19 -11.50 3.67
CA ARG A 115 1.31 -12.36 3.27
C ARG A 115 2.31 -12.70 4.41
N GLY A 116 1.91 -12.60 5.67
CA GLY A 116 2.74 -12.89 6.84
C GLY A 116 3.48 -11.66 7.37
N THR A 117 4.74 -11.83 7.80
CA THR A 117 5.54 -10.76 8.45
C THR A 117 6.23 -9.85 7.42
N MET A 118 5.43 -9.10 6.66
CA MET A 118 5.88 -8.22 5.57
C MET A 118 5.84 -6.71 5.87
N GLY A 119 5.42 -6.30 7.06
CA GLY A 119 5.57 -4.90 7.52
C GLY A 119 4.58 -3.89 6.92
N TYR A 120 3.49 -4.35 6.30
CA TYR A 120 2.36 -3.51 5.84
C TYR A 120 2.70 -2.40 4.84
N GLN A 121 3.77 -2.57 4.06
CA GLN A 121 4.11 -1.74 2.89
C GLN A 121 4.12 -2.62 1.62
N GLY A 122 3.85 -2.02 0.47
CA GLY A 122 3.86 -2.73 -0.82
C GLY A 122 2.74 -3.78 -0.91
N VAL A 123 3.08 -5.02 -1.26
CA VAL A 123 2.11 -6.12 -1.40
C VAL A 123 1.26 -6.32 -0.14
N ALA A 124 1.86 -6.24 1.05
CA ALA A 124 1.14 -6.43 2.31
C ALA A 124 0.13 -5.31 2.59
N GLU A 125 0.44 -4.09 2.14
CA GLU A 125 -0.49 -2.96 2.20
C GLU A 125 -1.66 -3.17 1.23
N LYS A 126 -1.35 -3.54 -0.02
CA LYS A 126 -2.35 -3.83 -1.05
C LYS A 126 -3.33 -4.91 -0.59
N ASP A 127 -2.83 -6.01 -0.02
CA ASP A 127 -3.66 -7.09 0.53
C ASP A 127 -4.62 -6.62 1.64
N VAL A 128 -4.19 -5.69 2.50
CA VAL A 128 -5.11 -5.10 3.50
C VAL A 128 -6.22 -4.32 2.82
N MET A 129 -5.88 -3.53 1.79
CA MET A 129 -6.85 -2.72 1.06
C MET A 129 -7.81 -3.59 0.22
N ASP A 130 -7.31 -4.66 -0.39
CA ASP A 130 -8.11 -5.64 -1.14
C ASP A 130 -9.05 -6.41 -0.21
N MET A 131 -8.59 -6.80 0.99
CA MET A 131 -9.44 -7.40 2.03
C MET A 131 -10.57 -6.44 2.46
N VAL A 132 -10.26 -5.16 2.69
CA VAL A 132 -11.28 -4.15 3.03
C VAL A 132 -12.29 -3.99 1.88
N ALA A 133 -11.82 -3.96 0.63
CA ALA A 133 -12.68 -3.87 -0.54
C ALA A 133 -13.59 -5.10 -0.69
N ASP A 134 -13.06 -6.31 -0.49
CA ASP A 134 -13.83 -7.55 -0.49
C ASP A 134 -14.90 -7.55 0.61
N ALA A 135 -14.55 -7.13 1.83
CA ALA A 135 -15.51 -7.02 2.93
C ALA A 135 -16.64 -6.02 2.63
N LYS A 136 -16.32 -4.84 2.07
CA LYS A 136 -17.32 -3.83 1.66
C LYS A 136 -18.21 -4.31 0.52
N LYS A 137 -17.70 -5.18 -0.37
CA LYS A 137 -18.49 -5.80 -1.43
C LYS A 137 -19.46 -6.84 -0.88
N ARG A 138 -19.05 -7.60 0.14
CA ARG A 138 -19.85 -8.71 0.70
C ARG A 138 -20.83 -8.28 1.77
N PHE A 139 -20.54 -7.21 2.51
CA PHE A 139 -21.29 -6.81 3.69
C PHE A 139 -21.71 -5.34 3.68
N SER A 140 -22.90 -5.08 4.19
CA SER A 140 -23.44 -3.74 4.48
C SER A 140 -22.66 -3.05 5.61
N ILE A 141 -21.65 -2.27 5.22
CA ILE A 141 -20.74 -1.55 6.11
C ILE A 141 -21.11 -0.06 6.17
N ASP A 142 -21.05 0.50 7.37
CA ASP A 142 -21.10 1.94 7.60
C ASP A 142 -19.69 2.53 7.43
N GLU A 143 -19.41 3.12 6.28
CA GLU A 143 -18.08 3.66 5.98
C GLU A 143 -17.63 4.78 6.94
N ASN A 144 -18.57 5.46 7.58
CA ASN A 144 -18.27 6.50 8.56
C ASN A 144 -18.00 5.94 9.96
N ARG A 145 -18.09 4.63 10.15
CA ARG A 145 -17.72 3.90 11.36
C ARG A 145 -16.79 2.75 11.01
N THR A 146 -15.73 3.07 10.28
CA THR A 146 -14.62 2.17 9.97
C THR A 146 -13.44 2.53 10.88
N TYR A 147 -12.87 1.53 11.55
CA TYR A 147 -11.83 1.72 12.55
C TYR A 147 -10.63 0.82 12.25
N LEU A 148 -9.44 1.23 12.71
CA LEU A 148 -8.19 0.48 12.49
C LEU A 148 -7.46 0.25 13.81
N THR A 149 -7.01 -0.97 14.07
CA THR A 149 -6.18 -1.30 15.23
C THR A 149 -5.23 -2.44 14.90
N GLY A 150 -4.21 -2.62 15.73
CA GLY A 150 -3.21 -3.65 15.55
C GLY A 150 -2.15 -3.58 16.63
N LEU A 151 -1.36 -4.65 16.74
CA LEU A 151 -0.34 -4.81 17.77
C LEU A 151 1.07 -4.98 17.17
N SER A 152 2.10 -4.43 17.81
CA SER A 152 3.51 -4.59 17.39
C SER A 152 3.74 -4.15 15.94
N MET A 153 4.16 -5.04 15.04
CA MET A 153 4.17 -4.79 13.58
C MET A 153 2.82 -4.27 13.07
N GLY A 154 1.70 -4.83 13.52
CA GLY A 154 0.35 -4.39 13.20
C GLY A 154 -0.05 -3.06 13.85
N GLY A 155 0.53 -2.72 14.99
CA GLY A 155 0.40 -1.40 15.60
C GLY A 155 1.14 -0.35 14.75
N GLY A 156 2.30 -0.72 14.23
CA GLY A 156 3.02 0.07 13.22
C GLY A 156 2.23 0.20 11.91
N GLY A 157 1.65 -0.90 11.43
CA GLY A 157 0.76 -0.90 10.27
C GLY A 157 -0.49 -0.04 10.47
N THR A 158 -1.01 0.04 11.69
CA THR A 158 -2.14 0.90 12.05
C THR A 158 -1.78 2.37 11.86
N MET A 159 -0.55 2.75 12.22
CA MET A 159 -0.04 4.09 11.95
C MET A 159 0.18 4.30 10.44
N TRP A 160 0.87 3.39 9.75
CA TRP A 160 1.15 3.53 8.32
C TRP A 160 -0.15 3.64 7.49
N ILE A 161 -1.00 2.62 7.54
CA ILE A 161 -2.26 2.57 6.77
C ILE A 161 -3.23 3.65 7.25
N GLY A 162 -3.29 3.89 8.57
CA GLY A 162 -4.12 4.94 9.17
C GLY A 162 -3.81 6.33 8.61
N LEU A 163 -2.52 6.64 8.46
CA LEU A 163 -2.05 7.93 7.98
C LEU A 163 -1.97 8.03 6.45
N SER A 164 -1.77 6.92 5.73
CA SER A 164 -1.77 6.89 4.26
C SER A 164 -3.17 6.98 3.65
N TYR A 165 -4.21 6.57 4.39
CA TYR A 165 -5.61 6.63 3.97
C TYR A 165 -6.47 7.39 5.00
N PRO A 166 -6.14 8.65 5.32
CA PRO A 166 -6.68 9.36 6.48
C PRO A 166 -8.17 9.69 6.38
N ASP A 167 -8.74 9.57 5.20
CA ASP A 167 -10.16 9.78 4.93
C ASP A 167 -10.98 8.50 5.04
N MET A 168 -10.41 7.36 5.44
CA MET A 168 -11.17 6.13 5.63
C MET A 168 -11.63 5.91 7.08
N TRP A 169 -10.93 6.47 8.04
CA TRP A 169 -11.03 6.06 9.44
C TRP A 169 -11.87 7.03 10.28
N ALA A 170 -12.69 6.46 11.16
CA ALA A 170 -13.38 7.21 12.21
C ALA A 170 -12.51 7.36 13.47
N ALA A 171 -11.60 6.40 13.72
CA ALA A 171 -10.59 6.41 14.77
C ALA A 171 -9.57 5.30 14.52
N ILE A 172 -8.35 5.42 15.06
CA ILE A 172 -7.34 4.36 15.04
C ILE A 172 -6.74 4.10 16.43
N ALA A 173 -6.33 2.85 16.70
CA ALA A 173 -5.78 2.44 17.99
C ALA A 173 -4.52 1.56 17.83
N PRO A 174 -3.33 2.17 17.71
CA PRO A 174 -2.06 1.42 17.67
C PRO A 174 -1.64 0.88 19.05
N VAL A 175 -1.38 -0.42 19.14
CA VAL A 175 -0.89 -1.11 20.35
C VAL A 175 0.59 -1.49 20.17
N CYS A 176 1.44 -1.12 21.13
CA CYS A 176 2.90 -1.27 21.12
C CYS A 176 3.56 -1.08 19.73
N PRO A 177 3.32 0.06 19.05
CA PRO A 177 3.54 0.17 17.61
C PRO A 177 5.02 0.15 17.19
N ALA A 178 5.31 -0.61 16.13
CA ALA A 178 6.59 -0.61 15.41
C ALA A 178 6.41 -0.09 13.96
N PRO A 179 6.19 1.22 13.76
CA PRO A 179 5.87 1.78 12.44
C PRO A 179 7.03 1.65 11.45
N PRO A 180 6.75 1.34 10.17
CA PRO A 180 7.79 1.29 9.14
C PRO A 180 8.33 2.69 8.82
N GLY A 181 9.45 2.73 8.09
CA GLY A 181 10.02 3.99 7.59
C GLY A 181 9.04 4.78 6.71
N GLY A 182 9.12 6.11 6.75
CA GLY A 182 8.19 7.00 6.04
C GLY A 182 6.90 7.34 6.81
N THR A 183 6.63 6.70 7.95
CA THR A 183 5.41 6.96 8.74
C THR A 183 5.42 8.34 9.41
N LEU A 184 6.61 8.89 9.72
CA LEU A 184 6.75 10.14 10.46
C LEU A 184 6.22 11.34 9.67
N GLU A 185 6.48 11.34 8.38
CA GLU A 185 6.11 12.37 7.42
C GLU A 185 4.58 12.50 7.30
N LEU A 186 3.83 11.45 7.68
CA LEU A 186 2.39 11.36 7.51
C LEU A 186 1.58 11.71 8.77
N VAL A 187 2.22 11.97 9.93
CA VAL A 187 1.52 12.35 11.18
C VAL A 187 0.50 13.50 10.99
N PRO A 188 0.77 14.54 10.18
CA PRO A 188 -0.20 15.61 9.92
C PRO A 188 -1.57 15.13 9.40
N ASN A 189 -1.64 13.92 8.84
CA ASN A 189 -2.83 13.36 8.21
C ASN A 189 -3.90 12.94 9.24
N ALA A 190 -3.54 12.82 10.53
CA ALA A 190 -4.45 12.35 11.58
C ALA A 190 -5.31 13.44 12.24
N ILE A 191 -5.25 14.71 11.82
CA ILE A 191 -5.96 15.79 12.53
C ILE A 191 -7.49 15.62 12.58
N ASN A 192 -8.06 14.78 11.71
CA ASN A 192 -9.50 14.59 11.55
C ASN A 192 -10.06 13.32 12.21
N PHE A 193 -9.24 12.55 12.94
CA PHE A 193 -9.70 11.40 13.72
C PHE A 193 -8.87 11.20 15.00
N PRO A 194 -9.44 10.64 16.07
CA PRO A 194 -8.71 10.37 17.29
C PRO A 194 -7.79 9.15 17.17
N VAL A 195 -6.69 9.19 17.93
CA VAL A 195 -5.67 8.14 18.00
C VAL A 195 -5.47 7.71 19.45
N TYR A 196 -5.61 6.42 19.75
CA TYR A 196 -5.36 5.88 21.09
C TYR A 196 -4.18 4.91 21.11
N PHE A 197 -3.08 5.34 21.72
CA PHE A 197 -1.89 4.53 21.90
C PHE A 197 -1.95 3.68 23.17
N PHE A 198 -1.45 2.44 23.07
CA PHE A 198 -1.28 1.54 24.20
C PHE A 198 0.15 0.99 24.24
N GLN A 199 0.76 0.91 25.42
CA GLN A 199 2.15 0.44 25.57
C GLN A 199 2.39 -0.17 26.95
N GLY A 200 3.20 -1.22 27.04
CA GLY A 200 3.79 -1.67 28.30
C GLY A 200 5.11 -0.94 28.58
N ASP A 201 5.33 -0.48 29.82
CA ASP A 201 6.56 0.26 30.17
C ASP A 201 7.82 -0.62 30.23
N ALA A 202 7.64 -1.92 30.45
CA ALA A 202 8.69 -2.93 30.54
C ALA A 202 8.89 -3.69 29.21
N ASP A 203 8.38 -3.17 28.09
CA ASP A 203 8.48 -3.79 26.77
C ASP A 203 9.94 -3.87 26.29
N PRO A 204 10.49 -5.09 26.14
CA PRO A 204 11.87 -5.27 25.72
C PRO A 204 12.05 -5.07 24.21
N ALA A 205 11.00 -5.27 23.40
CA ALA A 205 11.05 -5.30 21.94
C ALA A 205 10.76 -3.93 21.32
N VAL A 206 9.71 -3.24 21.77
CA VAL A 206 9.38 -1.87 21.38
C VAL A 206 9.50 -1.00 22.63
N LYS A 207 10.62 -0.27 22.76
CA LYS A 207 10.88 0.55 23.94
C LYS A 207 9.78 1.59 24.12
N VAL A 208 9.25 1.71 25.34
CA VAL A 208 8.18 2.64 25.71
C VAL A 208 8.45 4.09 25.29
N ASP A 209 9.71 4.53 25.36
CA ASP A 209 10.12 5.87 24.92
C ASP A 209 9.87 6.13 23.42
N SER A 210 9.86 5.09 22.59
CA SER A 210 9.44 5.20 21.19
C SER A 210 7.98 5.64 21.09
N THR A 211 7.08 4.96 21.81
CA THR A 211 5.65 5.28 21.82
C THR A 211 5.38 6.65 22.44
N ARG A 212 6.08 7.01 23.53
CA ARG A 212 5.99 8.36 24.13
C ARG A 212 6.36 9.46 23.11
N LYS A 213 7.42 9.26 22.31
CA LYS A 213 7.80 10.19 21.24
C LYS A 213 6.73 10.29 20.16
N TRP A 214 6.09 9.18 19.77
CA TRP A 214 4.97 9.22 18.84
C TRP A 214 3.77 9.97 19.39
N VAL A 215 3.36 9.68 20.63
CA VAL A 215 2.28 10.40 21.31
C VAL A 215 2.55 11.90 21.32
N GLN A 216 3.78 12.32 21.65
CA GLN A 216 4.14 13.74 21.64
C GLN A 216 4.05 14.34 20.24
N ARG A 217 4.56 13.66 19.20
CA ARG A 217 4.48 14.14 17.81
C ARG A 217 3.05 14.33 17.32
N PHE A 218 2.15 13.40 17.65
CA PHE A 218 0.74 13.54 17.29
C PHE A 218 0.08 14.71 18.04
N LYS A 219 0.41 14.91 19.33
CA LYS A 219 -0.04 16.08 20.08
C LYS A 219 0.48 17.40 19.48
N ASP A 220 1.76 17.46 19.13
CA ASP A 220 2.39 18.63 18.50
C ASP A 220 1.75 18.95 17.14
N ALA A 221 1.28 17.93 16.41
CA ALA A 221 0.55 18.09 15.15
C ALA A 221 -0.92 18.55 15.33
N GLY A 222 -1.43 18.61 16.57
CA GLY A 222 -2.79 19.00 16.89
C GLY A 222 -3.82 17.86 16.81
N VAL A 223 -3.37 16.61 16.83
CA VAL A 223 -4.26 15.43 16.79
C VAL A 223 -4.90 15.19 18.16
N GLN A 224 -6.15 14.71 18.17
CA GLN A 224 -6.77 14.19 19.40
C GLN A 224 -6.12 12.85 19.77
N VAL A 225 -5.29 12.85 20.83
CA VAL A 225 -4.52 11.68 21.25
C VAL A 225 -4.89 11.24 22.66
N GLU A 226 -5.22 9.96 22.81
CA GLU A 226 -5.26 9.24 24.08
C GLU A 226 -4.03 8.32 24.20
N TYR A 227 -3.51 8.11 25.40
CA TYR A 227 -2.37 7.22 25.65
C TYR A 227 -2.53 6.49 26.97
N THR A 228 -2.39 5.17 26.95
CA THR A 228 -2.33 4.33 28.14
C THR A 228 -1.02 3.56 28.17
N GLU A 229 -0.28 3.76 29.24
CA GLU A 229 0.95 3.06 29.55
C GLU A 229 0.68 2.11 30.72
N TYR A 230 1.04 0.83 30.57
CA TYR A 230 0.78 -0.21 31.54
C TYR A 230 2.05 -0.53 32.35
N PRO A 231 2.07 -0.26 33.67
CA PRO A 231 3.23 -0.55 34.52
C PRO A 231 3.54 -2.04 34.63
N GLY A 232 4.80 -2.42 34.49
CA GLY A 232 5.31 -3.79 34.56
C GLY A 232 4.94 -4.69 33.38
N VAL A 233 4.13 -4.21 32.44
CA VAL A 233 3.70 -4.98 31.27
C VAL A 233 4.81 -4.96 30.21
N LYS A 234 5.09 -6.13 29.64
CA LYS A 234 6.12 -6.31 28.60
C LYS A 234 5.53 -6.01 27.23
N HIS A 235 5.92 -6.79 26.21
CA HIS A 235 5.50 -6.55 24.84
C HIS A 235 4.00 -6.82 24.60
N ASP A 236 3.40 -7.67 25.42
CA ASP A 236 2.04 -8.19 25.34
C ASP A 236 0.95 -7.22 25.84
N SER A 237 1.19 -5.90 25.74
CA SER A 237 0.24 -4.85 26.14
C SER A 237 -1.14 -4.95 25.46
N TRP A 238 -1.27 -5.72 24.37
CA TRP A 238 -2.55 -6.05 23.75
C TRP A 238 -3.49 -6.86 24.65
N VAL A 239 -2.95 -7.63 25.61
CA VAL A 239 -3.77 -8.34 26.61
C VAL A 239 -4.60 -7.33 27.42
N ASN A 240 -3.98 -6.22 27.81
CA ASN A 240 -4.63 -5.15 28.55
C ASN A 240 -5.49 -4.27 27.62
N ALA A 241 -4.96 -3.88 26.46
CA ALA A 241 -5.62 -2.95 25.54
C ALA A 241 -6.96 -3.48 24.98
N TYR A 242 -7.07 -4.80 24.77
CA TYR A 242 -8.30 -5.43 24.27
C TYR A 242 -9.09 -6.15 25.36
N LYS A 243 -8.67 -6.03 26.63
CA LYS A 243 -9.33 -6.70 27.75
C LYS A 243 -10.81 -6.33 27.78
N ASP A 244 -11.65 -7.33 28.05
CA ASP A 244 -13.10 -7.17 28.16
C ASP A 244 -13.74 -6.49 26.95
N GLU A 245 -13.13 -6.68 25.77
CA GLU A 245 -13.63 -6.16 24.51
C GLU A 245 -13.71 -4.60 24.48
N PHE A 246 -12.97 -3.92 25.38
CA PHE A 246 -12.98 -2.47 25.59
C PHE A 246 -12.83 -1.63 24.32
N ILE A 247 -12.05 -2.11 23.35
CA ILE A 247 -11.76 -1.37 22.13
C ILE A 247 -13.01 -1.02 21.32
N PHE A 248 -14.04 -1.88 21.35
CA PHE A 248 -15.30 -1.63 20.65
C PHE A 248 -16.09 -0.48 21.29
N ASP A 249 -16.10 -0.41 22.64
CA ASP A 249 -16.75 0.67 23.38
C ASP A 249 -16.05 2.01 23.15
N TRP A 250 -14.72 2.00 23.04
CA TRP A 250 -13.98 3.22 22.67
C TRP A 250 -14.31 3.66 21.25
N PHE A 251 -14.29 2.74 20.28
CA PHE A 251 -14.63 3.06 18.88
C PHE A 251 -16.07 3.56 18.71
N ALA A 252 -17.03 3.04 19.48
CA ALA A 252 -18.44 3.44 19.40
C ALA A 252 -18.68 4.95 19.59
N LYS A 253 -17.73 5.66 20.22
CA LYS A 253 -17.79 7.10 20.49
C LYS A 253 -17.58 7.95 19.23
N PHE A 254 -17.02 7.38 18.16
CA PHE A 254 -16.53 8.14 17.02
C PHE A 254 -17.23 7.79 15.71
N LYS A 255 -17.48 8.83 14.91
CA LYS A 255 -17.99 8.73 13.55
C LYS A 255 -17.19 9.71 12.69
N ARG A 256 -16.65 9.23 11.56
CA ARG A 256 -15.91 10.05 10.60
C ARG A 256 -16.79 11.18 10.07
N ASN A 257 -16.25 12.40 10.03
CA ASN A 257 -16.81 13.48 9.24
C ASN A 257 -16.25 13.40 7.80
N PRO A 258 -17.06 13.08 6.77
CA PRO A 258 -16.56 13.02 5.39
C PRO A 258 -16.23 14.40 4.79
N TYR A 259 -16.68 15.49 5.41
CA TYR A 259 -16.46 16.87 4.95
C TYR A 259 -15.91 17.74 6.10
N PRO A 260 -14.67 17.50 6.57
CA PRO A 260 -14.05 18.33 7.59
C PRO A 260 -13.72 19.71 7.02
N ASP A 261 -13.96 20.78 7.77
CA ASP A 261 -13.61 22.14 7.36
C ASP A 261 -12.08 22.35 7.26
N HIS A 262 -11.28 21.46 7.85
CA HIS A 262 -9.82 21.56 7.88
C HIS A 262 -9.20 20.23 7.43
N VAL A 263 -8.36 20.28 6.39
CA VAL A 263 -7.56 19.15 5.92
C VAL A 263 -6.10 19.55 5.95
N ARG A 264 -5.33 18.91 6.83
CA ARG A 264 -3.86 18.88 6.76
C ARG A 264 -3.45 17.53 6.21
N PHE A 265 -2.66 17.55 5.15
CA PHE A 265 -2.35 16.34 4.40
C PHE A 265 -0.94 16.37 3.83
N ALA A 266 -0.21 15.31 4.09
CA ALA A 266 1.13 15.03 3.65
C ALA A 266 1.15 13.73 2.85
N ALA A 267 1.88 13.75 1.72
CA ALA A 267 2.13 12.55 0.92
C ALA A 267 3.58 12.54 0.43
N THR A 268 4.17 11.36 0.40
CA THR A 268 5.49 11.12 -0.20
C THR A 268 5.41 10.35 -1.51
N GLN A 269 4.22 9.82 -1.84
CA GLN A 269 3.95 9.00 -3.02
C GLN A 269 2.54 9.31 -3.56
N TYR A 270 2.40 9.32 -4.88
CA TYR A 270 1.16 9.52 -5.61
C TYR A 270 0.12 8.42 -5.33
N LYS A 271 0.50 7.20 -4.96
CA LYS A 271 -0.46 6.16 -4.54
C LYS A 271 -1.28 6.53 -3.30
N HIS A 272 -0.77 7.48 -2.49
CA HIS A 272 -1.39 8.03 -1.29
C HIS A 272 -1.69 9.52 -1.45
N ASN A 273 -2.15 9.96 -2.63
CA ASN A 273 -2.26 11.39 -2.95
C ASN A 273 -3.62 12.03 -2.66
N LYS A 274 -4.52 11.35 -1.95
CA LYS A 274 -5.86 11.87 -1.67
C LYS A 274 -6.19 11.80 -0.19
N SER A 275 -6.85 12.86 0.29
CA SER A 275 -7.43 12.94 1.62
C SER A 275 -8.67 13.83 1.59
N TYR A 276 -9.84 13.25 1.89
CA TYR A 276 -11.13 13.94 1.91
C TYR A 276 -11.41 14.64 0.56
N TRP A 277 -11.53 15.97 0.58
CA TRP A 277 -11.78 16.83 -0.57
C TRP A 277 -10.50 17.37 -1.21
N VAL A 278 -9.31 16.89 -0.82
CA VAL A 278 -8.01 17.32 -1.35
C VAL A 278 -7.33 16.18 -2.09
N THR A 279 -6.84 16.45 -3.30
CA THR A 279 -5.96 15.57 -4.08
C THR A 279 -4.69 16.31 -4.43
N LEU A 280 -3.54 15.70 -4.22
CA LEU A 280 -2.23 16.24 -4.60
C LEU A 280 -1.87 15.66 -5.98
N ASP A 281 -1.73 16.50 -7.00
CA ASP A 281 -1.61 16.02 -8.39
C ASP A 281 -0.18 16.07 -8.94
N GLU A 282 0.67 16.97 -8.43
CA GLU A 282 2.08 17.03 -8.82
C GLU A 282 2.98 17.47 -7.66
N PHE A 283 3.97 16.64 -7.34
CA PHE A 283 4.92 16.86 -6.25
C PHE A 283 6.27 17.31 -6.79
N THR A 284 7.10 17.85 -5.90
CA THR A 284 8.55 17.91 -6.13
C THR A 284 9.17 16.54 -5.81
N PRO A 285 9.81 15.84 -6.78
CA PRO A 285 10.40 14.52 -6.55
C PRO A 285 11.34 14.49 -5.35
N GLY A 286 11.19 13.48 -4.49
CA GLY A 286 12.07 13.26 -3.33
C GLY A 286 11.79 14.15 -2.13
N THR A 287 10.71 14.95 -2.17
CA THR A 287 10.26 15.75 -1.04
C THR A 287 8.87 15.32 -0.59
N THR A 288 8.57 15.50 0.70
CA THR A 288 7.19 15.35 1.20
C THR A 288 6.37 16.54 0.70
N ALA A 289 5.31 16.26 -0.06
CA ALA A 289 4.29 17.24 -0.38
C ALA A 289 3.38 17.43 0.84
N LEU A 290 3.12 18.67 1.22
CA LEU A 290 2.26 19.04 2.34
C LEU A 290 1.27 20.12 1.88
N ILE A 291 0.02 19.99 2.31
CA ILE A 291 -1.00 21.02 2.23
C ILE A 291 -1.72 21.14 3.58
N ASP A 292 -2.00 22.37 4.00
CA ASP A 292 -2.89 22.69 5.11
C ASP A 292 -3.97 23.62 4.55
N ALA A 293 -5.19 23.10 4.37
CA ALA A 293 -6.31 23.78 3.75
C ALA A 293 -7.50 23.84 4.71
N LYS A 294 -8.01 25.05 4.97
CA LYS A 294 -9.06 25.28 5.97
C LYS A 294 -10.11 26.27 5.49
N PHE A 295 -11.38 25.91 5.64
CA PHE A 295 -12.50 26.86 5.51
C PHE A 295 -12.48 27.82 6.70
N THR A 296 -12.43 29.11 6.41
CA THR A 296 -12.50 30.18 7.42
C THR A 296 -13.88 30.79 7.50
N THR A 297 -14.57 30.87 6.37
CA THR A 297 -16.00 31.19 6.24
C THR A 297 -16.57 30.44 5.03
N LYS A 298 -17.88 30.54 4.78
CA LYS A 298 -18.48 29.96 3.56
C LYS A 298 -17.79 30.50 2.31
N ASN A 299 -17.39 29.61 1.41
CA ASN A 299 -16.69 29.92 0.17
C ASN A 299 -15.36 30.69 0.36
N ARG A 300 -14.69 30.54 1.51
CA ARG A 300 -13.33 31.07 1.72
C ARG A 300 -12.40 30.03 2.35
N LEU A 301 -11.32 29.72 1.64
CA LEU A 301 -10.26 28.79 2.07
C LEU A 301 -8.96 29.53 2.31
N GLU A 302 -8.29 29.21 3.42
CA GLU A 302 -6.88 29.52 3.64
C GLU A 302 -6.07 28.24 3.43
N ILE A 303 -5.01 28.35 2.63
CA ILE A 303 -4.21 27.23 2.17
C ILE A 303 -2.72 27.57 2.32
N SER A 304 -1.96 26.66 2.92
CA SER A 304 -0.49 26.67 2.84
C SER A 304 0.02 25.38 2.21
N THR A 305 1.08 25.47 1.40
CA THR A 305 1.64 24.32 0.67
C THR A 305 3.16 24.26 0.79
N LYS A 306 3.73 23.05 0.73
CA LYS A 306 5.18 22.81 0.65
C LYS A 306 5.43 21.60 -0.25
N GLY A 307 6.43 21.68 -1.13
CA GLY A 307 6.83 20.55 -2.00
C GLY A 307 5.75 20.14 -3.02
N LEU A 308 4.80 21.04 -3.32
CA LEU A 308 3.61 20.77 -4.12
C LEU A 308 3.53 21.76 -5.27
N LYS A 309 3.31 21.26 -6.48
CA LYS A 309 3.18 22.07 -7.70
C LYS A 309 1.74 22.16 -8.20
N THR A 310 0.97 21.08 -8.08
CA THR A 310 -0.44 21.03 -8.50
C THR A 310 -1.29 20.27 -7.48
N PHE A 311 -2.49 20.76 -7.20
CA PHE A 311 -3.49 20.07 -6.39
C PHE A 311 -4.93 20.36 -6.83
N THR A 312 -5.84 19.45 -6.52
CA THR A 312 -7.26 19.55 -6.80
C THR A 312 -8.05 19.58 -5.50
N LEU A 313 -9.04 20.48 -5.45
CA LEU A 313 -10.08 20.55 -4.44
C LEU A 313 -11.39 20.03 -5.01
N ASN A 314 -11.97 18.99 -4.41
CA ASN A 314 -13.31 18.51 -4.74
C ASN A 314 -14.28 18.88 -3.60
N LEU A 315 -14.93 20.03 -3.75
CA LEU A 315 -15.82 20.64 -2.76
C LEU A 315 -17.28 20.21 -2.94
N THR A 316 -17.55 19.19 -3.77
CA THR A 316 -18.90 18.64 -3.95
C THR A 316 -19.49 18.24 -2.60
N ASP A 317 -20.72 18.68 -2.33
CA ASP A 317 -21.48 18.44 -1.09
C ASP A 317 -20.86 19.01 0.20
N HIS A 318 -19.74 19.74 0.12
CA HIS A 318 -19.11 20.31 1.30
C HIS A 318 -20.01 21.41 1.92
N PRO A 319 -20.39 21.34 3.22
CA PRO A 319 -21.34 22.27 3.83
C PRO A 319 -20.90 23.75 3.80
N SER A 320 -19.59 23.98 3.87
CA SER A 320 -18.97 25.31 3.80
C SER A 320 -18.76 25.82 2.37
N PHE A 321 -19.19 25.07 1.35
CA PHE A 321 -19.13 25.46 -0.06
C PHE A 321 -20.53 25.63 -0.65
N LYS A 322 -20.74 26.75 -1.34
CA LYS A 322 -21.95 27.04 -2.12
C LYS A 322 -21.58 27.20 -3.59
N SER A 323 -22.05 26.27 -4.41
CA SER A 323 -21.87 26.33 -5.87
C SER A 323 -22.40 27.65 -6.44
N LYS A 324 -21.80 28.10 -7.56
CA LYS A 324 -22.14 29.34 -8.29
C LYS A 324 -21.97 30.64 -7.51
N SER A 325 -21.42 30.61 -6.29
CA SER A 325 -21.01 31.80 -5.53
C SER A 325 -19.49 31.89 -5.55
N PRO A 326 -18.87 33.07 -5.74
CA PRO A 326 -17.40 33.17 -5.85
C PRO A 326 -16.67 32.44 -4.73
N LEU A 327 -15.62 31.69 -5.07
CA LEU A 327 -14.73 31.03 -4.11
C LEU A 327 -13.47 31.87 -3.95
N GLU A 328 -13.18 32.30 -2.72
CA GLU A 328 -11.93 32.99 -2.37
C GLU A 328 -10.93 31.99 -1.80
N LEU A 329 -9.73 31.97 -2.38
CA LEU A 329 -8.62 31.14 -1.93
C LEU A 329 -7.47 32.05 -1.53
N VAL A 330 -6.92 31.85 -0.35
CA VAL A 330 -5.67 32.49 0.08
C VAL A 330 -4.60 31.42 0.18
N ILE A 331 -3.73 31.32 -0.83
CA ILE A 331 -2.71 30.27 -0.97
C ILE A 331 -1.33 30.88 -0.72
N ASN A 332 -0.64 30.46 0.35
CA ASN A 332 0.67 31.02 0.74
C ASN A 332 0.68 32.57 0.80
N GLY A 333 -0.45 33.17 1.21
CA GLY A 333 -0.64 34.63 1.25
C GLY A 333 -1.15 35.27 -0.06
N GLN A 334 -1.16 34.55 -1.18
CA GLN A 334 -1.72 35.03 -2.44
C GLN A 334 -3.24 34.83 -2.48
N THR A 335 -3.99 35.88 -2.82
CA THR A 335 -5.45 35.79 -2.99
C THR A 335 -5.83 35.46 -4.43
N ILE A 336 -6.68 34.46 -4.61
CA ILE A 336 -7.24 34.03 -5.90
C ILE A 336 -8.76 33.96 -5.76
N ARG A 337 -9.46 34.51 -6.76
CA ARG A 337 -10.92 34.36 -6.88
C ARG A 337 -11.21 33.43 -8.05
N ALA A 338 -11.97 32.37 -7.78
CA ALA A 338 -12.36 31.37 -8.77
C ALA A 338 -13.88 31.35 -8.95
N GLU A 339 -14.34 31.07 -10.17
CA GLU A 339 -15.74 30.68 -10.39
C GLU A 339 -16.01 29.34 -9.70
N ALA A 340 -17.10 29.26 -8.94
CA ALA A 340 -17.39 28.11 -8.08
C ALA A 340 -17.98 26.92 -8.84
N GLY A 341 -17.13 26.23 -9.58
CA GLY A 341 -17.28 24.80 -9.85
C GLY A 341 -17.05 23.97 -8.59
N ALA A 342 -17.64 22.77 -8.53
CA ALA A 342 -17.46 21.87 -7.38
C ALA A 342 -16.06 21.21 -7.35
N THR A 343 -15.30 21.29 -8.43
CA THR A 343 -13.93 20.80 -8.50
C THR A 343 -13.03 21.87 -9.10
N LEU A 344 -11.89 22.12 -8.47
CA LEU A 344 -10.95 23.15 -8.86
C LEU A 344 -9.52 22.62 -8.78
N THR A 345 -8.75 22.81 -9.85
CA THR A 345 -7.32 22.45 -9.89
C THR A 345 -6.48 23.71 -9.87
N LEU A 346 -5.48 23.74 -8.99
CA LEU A 346 -4.57 24.85 -8.79
C LEU A 346 -3.16 24.40 -9.13
N THR A 347 -2.46 25.19 -9.93
CA THR A 347 -1.07 24.92 -10.33
C THR A 347 -0.20 26.12 -10.00
N GLN A 348 1.00 25.86 -9.52
CA GLN A 348 2.05 26.84 -9.27
C GLN A 348 2.88 27.05 -10.54
N SER A 349 3.03 28.30 -10.98
CA SER A 349 3.93 28.71 -12.06
C SER A 349 4.86 29.81 -11.54
N GLY A 350 6.15 29.50 -11.43
CA GLY A 350 7.08 30.32 -10.65
C GLY A 350 6.65 30.37 -9.19
N ASP A 351 6.50 31.57 -8.63
CA ASP A 351 6.04 31.78 -7.25
C ASP A 351 4.52 31.97 -7.13
N ALA A 352 3.79 32.06 -8.25
CA ALA A 352 2.36 32.36 -8.27
C ALA A 352 1.51 31.11 -8.48
N TRP A 353 0.40 31.03 -7.74
CA TRP A 353 -0.67 30.05 -7.93
C TRP A 353 -1.75 30.60 -8.86
N ALA A 354 -2.32 29.72 -9.69
CA ALA A 354 -3.45 30.05 -10.56
C ALA A 354 -4.39 28.86 -10.70
N VAL A 355 -5.65 29.15 -11.06
CA VAL A 355 -6.62 28.14 -11.46
C VAL A 355 -6.20 27.56 -12.82
N ASN A 356 -6.05 26.24 -12.89
CA ASN A 356 -5.77 25.53 -14.14
C ASN A 356 -7.08 25.29 -14.90
N THR A 357 -7.35 26.12 -15.91
CA THR A 357 -8.57 26.05 -16.73
C THR A 357 -8.54 24.99 -17.81
N LEU A 358 -7.36 24.42 -18.12
CA LEU A 358 -7.17 23.42 -19.16
C LEU A 358 -7.33 21.99 -18.65
N ASN A 359 -7.34 21.77 -17.33
CA ASN A 359 -7.30 20.45 -16.68
C ASN A 359 -6.18 19.54 -17.21
N THR A 360 -5.13 20.12 -17.79
CA THR A 360 -3.96 19.37 -18.25
C THR A 360 -3.00 19.20 -17.08
N LEU A 361 -2.85 17.96 -16.61
CA LEU A 361 -1.75 17.60 -15.73
C LEU A 361 -0.47 17.53 -16.58
N ALA A 362 0.50 18.37 -16.27
CA ALA A 362 1.79 18.42 -16.99
C ALA A 362 2.71 17.25 -16.61
N SER A 363 2.44 16.57 -15.48
CA SER A 363 3.34 15.56 -14.91
C SER A 363 3.19 14.20 -15.59
N ALA A 364 4.32 13.62 -16.02
CA ALA A 364 4.39 12.24 -16.45
C ALA A 364 4.45 11.26 -15.27
N LYS A 365 4.92 11.71 -14.09
CA LYS A 365 4.79 10.97 -12.83
C LYS A 365 3.37 11.08 -12.27
N LYS A 366 2.78 9.94 -11.95
CA LYS A 366 1.38 9.80 -11.47
C LYS A 366 1.24 8.51 -10.65
N ARG A 367 0.08 8.30 -10.01
CA ARG A 367 -0.23 7.04 -9.30
C ARG A 367 0.01 5.84 -10.22
N GLY A 368 0.80 4.87 -9.75
CA GLY A 368 1.17 3.68 -10.53
C GLY A 368 2.25 3.90 -11.59
N ALA A 369 2.77 5.13 -11.72
CA ALA A 369 3.87 5.50 -12.58
C ALA A 369 4.62 6.68 -11.93
N GLU A 370 5.24 6.43 -10.78
CA GLU A 370 5.84 7.42 -9.88
C GLU A 370 7.25 7.04 -9.39
N GLY A 371 7.59 5.74 -9.35
CA GLY A 371 8.75 5.25 -8.59
C GLY A 371 8.52 5.36 -7.07
N PRO A 372 9.44 4.92 -6.20
CA PRO A 372 10.78 4.39 -6.50
C PRO A 372 10.76 2.96 -7.06
N MET A 373 11.94 2.37 -7.25
CA MET A 373 12.09 1.01 -7.79
C MET A 373 11.28 -0.07 -7.05
N SER A 374 11.05 0.10 -5.74
CA SER A 374 10.20 -0.82 -4.97
C SER A 374 8.74 -0.85 -5.43
N GLU A 375 8.23 0.19 -6.11
CA GLU A 375 6.86 0.18 -6.62
C GLU A 375 6.67 -0.80 -7.78
N ALA A 376 7.74 -1.16 -8.50
CA ALA A 376 7.66 -2.18 -9.54
C ALA A 376 7.29 -3.57 -8.99
N ILE A 377 7.53 -3.81 -7.70
CA ILE A 377 7.25 -5.07 -7.00
C ILE A 377 6.15 -4.95 -5.94
N ALA A 378 5.47 -3.81 -5.86
CA ALA A 378 4.38 -3.58 -4.91
C ALA A 378 3.01 -4.10 -5.41
N ASP A 379 2.93 -4.45 -6.69
CA ASP A 379 1.74 -4.95 -7.39
C ASP A 379 2.10 -6.19 -8.22
N ARG A 380 1.19 -6.71 -9.07
CA ARG A 380 1.45 -7.84 -9.96
C ARG A 380 2.73 -7.62 -10.76
N HIS A 381 3.67 -8.57 -10.66
CA HIS A 381 4.96 -8.47 -11.33
C HIS A 381 5.51 -9.83 -11.78
N VAL A 382 6.35 -9.79 -12.82
CA VAL A 382 6.98 -10.97 -13.43
C VAL A 382 8.48 -10.74 -13.59
N TYR A 383 9.28 -11.73 -13.21
CA TYR A 383 10.73 -11.73 -13.40
C TYR A 383 11.09 -12.34 -14.75
N VAL A 384 11.91 -11.64 -15.53
CA VAL A 384 12.19 -12.01 -16.93
C VAL A 384 13.69 -12.04 -17.21
N TYR A 385 14.22 -13.23 -17.51
CA TYR A 385 15.61 -13.40 -17.94
C TYR A 385 15.74 -13.41 -19.46
N GLY A 386 16.85 -12.88 -19.97
CA GLY A 386 17.10 -12.75 -21.40
C GLY A 386 17.72 -13.98 -22.06
N THR A 387 17.19 -14.38 -23.22
CA THR A 387 17.67 -15.52 -24.04
C THR A 387 18.45 -15.11 -25.29
N GLY A 388 18.60 -13.80 -25.54
CA GLY A 388 19.29 -13.24 -26.71
C GLY A 388 20.81 -13.43 -26.69
N GLY A 389 21.42 -13.28 -27.87
CA GLY A 389 22.87 -13.37 -28.06
C GLY A 389 23.42 -14.80 -28.17
N SER A 390 22.57 -15.79 -28.45
CA SER A 390 22.95 -17.21 -28.58
C SER A 390 23.82 -17.73 -27.42
N PRO A 391 23.35 -17.61 -26.15
CA PRO A 391 24.13 -17.99 -24.98
C PRO A 391 24.42 -19.49 -24.97
N SER A 392 25.55 -19.89 -24.37
CA SER A 392 25.76 -21.29 -24.00
C SER A 392 24.72 -21.73 -22.95
N GLN A 393 24.55 -23.04 -22.77
CA GLN A 393 23.64 -23.57 -21.75
C GLN A 393 24.01 -23.08 -20.34
N ASP A 394 25.31 -23.01 -20.03
CA ASP A 394 25.79 -22.51 -18.73
C ASP A 394 25.47 -21.02 -18.53
N GLU A 395 25.63 -20.21 -19.58
CA GLU A 395 25.31 -18.79 -19.51
C GLU A 395 23.80 -18.57 -19.37
N LEU A 396 22.98 -19.32 -20.11
CA LEU A 396 21.53 -19.27 -19.97
C LEU A 396 21.08 -19.68 -18.56
N ALA A 397 21.68 -20.73 -18.00
CA ALA A 397 21.42 -21.17 -16.64
C ALA A 397 21.78 -20.10 -15.60
N LYS A 398 22.91 -19.38 -15.77
CA LYS A 398 23.28 -18.24 -14.91
C LYS A 398 22.26 -17.12 -14.96
N ARG A 399 21.85 -16.69 -16.15
CA ARG A 399 20.83 -15.62 -16.32
C ARG A 399 19.50 -16.01 -15.66
N ARG A 400 19.08 -17.26 -15.83
CA ARG A 400 17.87 -17.78 -15.17
C ARG A 400 18.03 -17.80 -13.65
N ALA A 401 19.17 -18.27 -13.13
CA ALA A 401 19.43 -18.35 -11.70
C ALA A 401 19.46 -16.95 -11.04
N GLU A 402 19.98 -15.94 -11.72
CA GLU A 402 19.98 -14.55 -11.25
C GLU A 402 18.54 -14.00 -11.11
N ALA A 403 17.73 -14.12 -12.15
CA ALA A 403 16.33 -13.69 -12.10
C ALA A 403 15.50 -14.51 -11.09
N GLN A 404 15.77 -15.82 -10.98
CA GLN A 404 15.18 -16.68 -9.97
C GLN A 404 15.50 -16.19 -8.56
N LYS A 405 16.75 -15.80 -8.28
CA LYS A 405 17.15 -15.29 -6.97
C LYS A 405 16.35 -14.05 -6.55
N ALA A 406 16.04 -13.18 -7.50
CA ALA A 406 15.22 -12.00 -7.24
C ALA A 406 13.74 -12.32 -6.98
N MET A 407 13.24 -13.40 -7.60
CA MET A 407 11.86 -13.89 -7.52
C MET A 407 11.56 -14.72 -6.26
N GLU A 408 12.58 -15.22 -5.56
CA GLU A 408 12.46 -16.05 -4.34
C GLU A 408 12.00 -15.27 -3.10
N TRP A 409 10.73 -14.83 -3.08
CA TRP A 409 10.16 -14.11 -1.93
C TRP A 409 9.78 -15.04 -0.79
N SER A 410 9.32 -16.26 -1.12
CA SER A 410 8.71 -17.20 -0.19
C SER A 410 9.70 -17.97 0.69
N THR A 411 10.54 -17.23 1.41
CA THR A 411 11.61 -17.76 2.26
C THR A 411 11.16 -17.84 3.73
N TYR A 412 11.55 -18.91 4.43
CA TYR A 412 11.38 -19.01 5.88
C TYR A 412 12.39 -18.13 6.59
N ARG A 413 11.93 -17.27 7.50
CA ARG A 413 12.74 -16.26 8.19
C ARG A 413 12.94 -16.58 9.69
N GLY A 414 12.83 -17.86 10.05
CA GLY A 414 12.95 -18.34 11.42
C GLY A 414 11.62 -18.38 12.17
N ASP A 415 11.63 -19.00 13.35
CA ASP A 415 10.44 -19.35 14.13
C ASP A 415 9.57 -18.14 14.49
N PHE A 416 10.20 -16.99 14.75
CA PHE A 416 9.48 -15.76 15.07
C PHE A 416 8.89 -15.06 13.84
N LEU A 417 9.65 -14.88 12.75
CA LEU A 417 9.15 -14.11 11.59
C LEU A 417 8.28 -14.96 10.66
N GLY A 418 8.40 -16.29 10.73
CA GLY A 418 7.66 -17.23 9.90
C GLY A 418 8.04 -17.12 8.42
N ARG A 419 7.08 -17.45 7.54
CA ARG A 419 7.26 -17.45 6.09
C ARG A 419 6.46 -16.30 5.47
N VAL A 420 7.09 -15.61 4.52
CA VAL A 420 6.38 -14.70 3.59
C VAL A 420 5.78 -15.53 2.46
N MET A 421 4.54 -15.25 2.06
CA MET A 421 3.82 -16.05 1.07
C MET A 421 3.52 -15.24 -0.19
N VAL A 422 4.54 -15.00 -1.01
CA VAL A 422 4.40 -14.31 -2.31
C VAL A 422 5.09 -15.16 -3.39
N PHE A 423 4.39 -15.41 -4.49
CA PHE A 423 4.84 -16.36 -5.52
C PHE A 423 4.87 -15.74 -6.92
N PRO A 424 5.77 -14.78 -7.20
CA PRO A 424 5.86 -14.17 -8.52
C PRO A 424 6.27 -15.20 -9.58
N ARG A 425 5.97 -14.92 -10.85
CA ARG A 425 6.36 -15.80 -11.97
C ARG A 425 7.78 -15.47 -12.47
N LEU A 426 8.46 -16.50 -12.95
CA LEU A 426 9.73 -16.40 -13.68
C LEU A 426 9.55 -16.92 -15.10
N LEU A 427 9.84 -16.07 -16.07
CA LEU A 427 9.72 -16.37 -17.50
C LEU A 427 11.02 -16.02 -18.23
N SER A 428 11.30 -16.69 -19.33
CA SER A 428 12.20 -16.14 -20.33
C SER A 428 11.53 -14.98 -21.09
N ASP A 429 12.33 -14.10 -21.67
CA ASP A 429 11.86 -13.02 -22.54
C ASP A 429 11.02 -13.51 -23.75
N LYS A 430 11.13 -14.78 -24.15
CA LYS A 430 10.30 -15.42 -25.20
C LYS A 430 8.99 -16.01 -24.70
N GLU A 431 8.88 -16.29 -23.40
CA GLU A 431 7.66 -16.83 -22.79
C GLU A 431 6.68 -15.75 -22.34
N VAL A 432 7.13 -14.49 -22.23
CA VAL A 432 6.28 -13.35 -21.86
C VAL A 432 5.20 -13.13 -22.92
N ARG A 433 3.94 -13.16 -22.47
CA ARG A 433 2.76 -13.02 -23.33
C ARG A 433 2.26 -11.56 -23.34
N PRO A 434 1.48 -11.14 -24.35
CA PRO A 434 0.84 -9.84 -24.35
C PRO A 434 0.02 -9.56 -23.08
N SER A 435 -0.67 -10.58 -22.54
CA SER A 435 -1.42 -10.47 -21.27
C SER A 435 -0.53 -10.18 -20.06
N ASP A 436 0.72 -10.64 -20.07
CA ASP A 436 1.68 -10.35 -19.00
C ASP A 436 2.11 -8.88 -19.07
N ILE A 437 2.38 -8.37 -20.27
CA ILE A 437 2.75 -6.97 -20.52
C ILE A 437 1.62 -6.02 -20.11
N GLU A 438 0.36 -6.38 -20.39
CA GLU A 438 -0.81 -5.56 -20.06
C GLU A 438 -1.12 -5.57 -18.55
N SER A 439 -0.95 -6.71 -17.89
CA SER A 439 -1.43 -6.90 -16.52
C SER A 439 -0.33 -6.77 -15.44
N SER A 440 0.94 -6.86 -15.81
CA SER A 440 2.04 -6.98 -14.83
C SER A 440 3.13 -5.94 -15.05
N ASN A 441 3.80 -5.55 -13.96
CA ASN A 441 5.12 -4.95 -14.03
C ASN A 441 6.15 -6.01 -14.46
N LEU A 442 7.17 -5.60 -15.22
CA LEU A 442 8.19 -6.52 -15.71
C LEU A 442 9.56 -6.21 -15.08
N ILE A 443 10.15 -7.19 -14.44
CA ILE A 443 11.49 -7.10 -13.84
C ILE A 443 12.47 -7.77 -14.82
N LEU A 444 13.15 -6.96 -15.63
CA LEU A 444 13.91 -7.38 -16.80
C LEU A 444 15.41 -7.49 -16.48
N PHE A 445 16.01 -8.65 -16.76
CA PHE A 445 17.44 -8.89 -16.57
C PHE A 445 18.18 -8.96 -17.90
N GLY A 446 19.32 -8.27 -17.96
CA GLY A 446 20.22 -8.24 -19.12
C GLY A 446 20.34 -6.86 -19.75
N THR A 447 20.75 -6.84 -21.02
CA THR A 447 20.88 -5.67 -21.90
C THR A 447 19.95 -5.83 -23.11
N LYS A 448 19.88 -4.82 -23.99
CA LYS A 448 19.10 -4.92 -25.23
C LYS A 448 19.57 -6.07 -26.14
N GLU A 449 20.86 -6.44 -26.10
CA GLU A 449 21.40 -7.55 -26.91
C GLU A 449 21.03 -8.92 -26.36
N THR A 450 20.67 -9.00 -25.07
CA THR A 450 20.47 -10.27 -24.37
C THR A 450 19.03 -10.50 -23.94
N ASN A 451 18.19 -9.46 -23.89
CA ASN A 451 16.78 -9.55 -23.53
C ASN A 451 15.92 -8.78 -24.53
N SER A 452 15.09 -9.49 -25.29
CA SER A 452 14.28 -8.93 -26.36
C SER A 452 13.17 -7.99 -25.90
N LEU A 453 12.80 -7.98 -24.61
CA LEU A 453 11.90 -6.96 -24.07
C LEU A 453 12.64 -5.66 -23.78
N ILE A 454 13.89 -5.71 -23.32
CA ILE A 454 14.73 -4.51 -23.19
C ILE A 454 14.99 -3.91 -24.57
N GLU A 455 15.26 -4.75 -25.58
CA GLU A 455 15.36 -4.34 -26.98
C GLU A 455 14.07 -3.68 -27.48
N LYS A 456 12.92 -4.33 -27.29
CA LYS A 456 11.60 -3.82 -27.70
C LYS A 456 11.33 -2.40 -27.16
N TYR A 457 11.80 -2.10 -25.96
CA TYR A 457 11.58 -0.80 -25.31
C TYR A 457 12.78 0.15 -25.39
N SER A 458 13.86 -0.19 -26.11
CA SER A 458 15.11 0.58 -26.11
C SER A 458 14.90 2.04 -26.51
N ASP A 459 13.98 2.30 -27.43
CA ASP A 459 13.68 3.65 -27.92
C ASP A 459 12.92 4.50 -26.89
N LYS A 460 12.33 3.88 -25.86
CA LYS A 460 11.66 4.57 -24.74
C LYS A 460 12.57 4.74 -23.52
N LEU A 461 13.53 3.84 -23.34
CA LEU A 461 14.38 3.77 -22.15
C LEU A 461 15.40 4.93 -22.09
N PRO A 462 15.59 5.58 -20.92
CA PRO A 462 16.42 6.79 -20.83
C PRO A 462 17.93 6.51 -20.88
N VAL A 463 18.34 5.31 -20.47
CA VAL A 463 19.75 4.94 -20.35
C VAL A 463 19.92 3.42 -20.47
N SER A 464 21.03 2.99 -21.06
CA SER A 464 21.42 1.58 -21.19
C SER A 464 22.87 1.38 -20.79
N LEU A 465 23.17 0.21 -20.21
CA LEU A 465 24.54 -0.18 -19.88
C LEU A 465 25.23 -0.74 -21.15
N LYS A 466 26.47 -0.33 -21.41
CA LYS A 466 27.27 -0.87 -22.52
C LYS A 466 27.61 -2.34 -22.26
N ALA A 467 27.65 -3.17 -23.31
CA ALA A 467 28.02 -4.58 -23.19
C ALA A 467 29.43 -4.80 -22.58
N ALA A 468 30.36 -3.88 -22.81
CA ALA A 468 31.74 -3.93 -22.28
C ALA A 468 31.89 -3.36 -20.85
N ALA A 469 30.79 -3.02 -20.15
CA ALA A 469 30.82 -2.40 -18.82
C ALA A 469 31.06 -3.41 -17.68
N GLU A 470 32.17 -4.14 -17.74
CA GLU A 470 32.50 -5.16 -16.75
C GLU A 470 32.56 -4.60 -15.32
N GLY A 471 31.95 -5.30 -14.38
CA GLY A 471 31.94 -4.91 -12.96
C GLY A 471 31.01 -3.74 -12.61
N TYR A 472 30.12 -3.31 -13.52
CA TYR A 472 29.09 -2.32 -13.24
C TYR A 472 27.70 -2.96 -13.16
N GLY A 473 26.83 -2.38 -12.34
CA GLY A 473 25.41 -2.69 -12.31
C GLY A 473 24.59 -1.41 -12.52
N LEU A 474 23.58 -1.50 -13.39
CA LEU A 474 22.60 -0.45 -13.64
C LEU A 474 21.22 -1.01 -13.35
N ALA A 475 20.52 -0.41 -12.38
CA ALA A 475 19.14 -0.75 -12.08
C ALA A 475 18.28 0.52 -12.07
N TYR A 476 17.12 0.47 -12.72
CA TYR A 476 16.16 1.57 -12.69
C TYR A 476 14.74 1.13 -12.99
N VAL A 477 13.77 1.89 -12.50
CA VAL A 477 12.34 1.75 -12.84
C VAL A 477 11.92 2.78 -13.86
N PHE A 478 11.10 2.37 -14.82
CA PHE A 478 10.56 3.27 -15.84
C PHE A 478 9.14 2.84 -16.23
N PRO A 479 8.19 3.76 -16.41
CA PRO A 479 6.84 3.41 -16.84
C PRO A 479 6.78 3.19 -18.36
N VAL A 480 6.16 2.09 -18.77
CA VAL A 480 5.82 1.79 -20.16
C VAL A 480 4.37 1.33 -20.20
N ASP A 481 3.55 2.01 -21.00
CA ASP A 481 2.15 1.64 -21.26
C ASP A 481 1.31 1.44 -19.97
N ASN A 482 1.53 2.31 -18.96
CA ASN A 482 0.94 2.28 -17.60
C ASN A 482 1.38 1.14 -16.68
N ARG A 483 2.44 0.40 -17.02
CA ARG A 483 3.12 -0.55 -16.12
C ARG A 483 4.55 -0.13 -15.89
N TYR A 484 5.17 -0.63 -14.84
CA TYR A 484 6.60 -0.47 -14.66
C TYR A 484 7.37 -1.54 -15.40
N ILE A 485 8.50 -1.14 -15.98
CA ILE A 485 9.62 -2.02 -16.21
C ILE A 485 10.73 -1.64 -15.23
N LEU A 486 11.24 -2.63 -14.48
CA LEU A 486 12.46 -2.52 -13.69
C LEU A 486 13.57 -3.19 -14.50
N VAL A 487 14.51 -2.40 -15.01
CA VAL A 487 15.66 -2.93 -15.75
C VAL A 487 16.80 -3.19 -14.78
N ASN A 488 17.42 -4.37 -14.83
CA ASN A 488 18.69 -4.69 -14.19
C ASN A 488 19.68 -5.18 -15.26
N SER A 489 20.69 -4.37 -15.55
CA SER A 489 21.77 -4.67 -16.48
C SER A 489 23.11 -4.78 -15.76
N GLY A 490 23.92 -5.78 -16.10
CA GLY A 490 25.21 -6.02 -15.46
C GLY A 490 25.04 -6.66 -14.09
N LEU A 491 25.78 -6.17 -13.08
CA LEU A 491 25.71 -6.70 -11.72
C LEU A 491 24.30 -6.52 -11.11
N PRO A 492 23.78 -7.53 -10.38
CA PRO A 492 22.50 -7.42 -9.68
C PRO A 492 22.45 -6.29 -8.65
N TRP A 493 21.30 -5.61 -8.51
CA TRP A 493 21.09 -4.55 -7.50
C TRP A 493 21.25 -5.02 -6.05
N TRP A 494 21.38 -6.33 -5.79
CA TRP A 494 21.66 -6.90 -4.47
C TRP A 494 23.11 -7.35 -4.29
N THR A 495 24.04 -6.88 -5.14
CA THR A 495 25.47 -7.18 -5.02
C THR A 495 26.09 -6.41 -3.85
N LEU A 496 26.22 -7.08 -2.70
CA LEU A 496 26.62 -6.48 -1.42
C LEU A 496 28.11 -6.61 -1.08
N SER A 497 28.85 -7.47 -1.78
CA SER A 497 30.27 -7.72 -1.54
C SER A 497 31.02 -8.09 -2.81
N ASP A 498 32.28 -7.69 -2.91
CA ASP A 498 33.16 -7.99 -4.06
C ASP A 498 33.57 -9.48 -4.16
N ASN A 499 33.24 -10.30 -3.16
CA ASN A 499 33.47 -11.74 -3.18
C ASN A 499 32.17 -12.51 -3.50
N PRO A 500 31.94 -12.92 -4.77
CA PRO A 500 30.75 -13.67 -5.17
C PRO A 500 30.70 -15.10 -4.60
N ASN A 501 31.82 -15.62 -4.07
CA ASN A 501 31.93 -16.93 -3.42
C ASN A 501 31.87 -16.84 -1.88
N ALA A 502 31.65 -15.64 -1.32
CA ALA A 502 31.41 -15.53 0.12
C ALA A 502 30.12 -16.32 0.42
N PRO A 503 30.14 -17.26 1.40
CA PRO A 503 28.94 -18.00 1.75
C PRO A 503 27.83 -16.99 2.03
N THR A 504 26.69 -17.15 1.36
CA THR A 504 25.50 -16.36 1.64
C THR A 504 25.23 -16.52 3.12
N ARG A 505 25.54 -15.50 3.92
CA ARG A 505 25.27 -15.54 5.35
C ARG A 505 23.75 -15.71 5.48
N GLN A 506 23.29 -16.39 6.53
CA GLN A 506 21.87 -16.47 6.93
C GLN A 506 21.18 -15.08 7.07
N ASN A 507 21.94 -13.98 6.91
CA ASN A 507 21.51 -12.59 7.05
C ASN A 507 21.70 -11.73 5.79
N THR A 508 22.01 -12.30 4.60
CA THR A 508 22.00 -11.49 3.37
C THR A 508 20.57 -11.02 3.08
N PRO A 509 20.29 -9.71 3.02
CA PRO A 509 18.94 -9.22 2.75
C PRO A 509 18.45 -9.74 1.41
N ALA A 510 17.24 -10.30 1.40
CA ALA A 510 16.62 -10.77 0.18
C ALA A 510 16.45 -9.62 -0.84
N PRO A 511 16.54 -9.86 -2.16
CA PRO A 511 16.64 -8.80 -3.17
C PRO A 511 15.54 -7.73 -3.12
N MET A 512 14.31 -8.12 -2.78
CA MET A 512 13.19 -7.19 -2.58
C MET A 512 13.43 -6.18 -1.44
N ASN A 513 14.10 -6.59 -0.35
CA ASN A 513 14.42 -5.69 0.75
C ASN A 513 15.52 -4.69 0.37
N VAL A 514 16.41 -5.07 -0.57
CA VAL A 514 17.48 -4.17 -1.05
C VAL A 514 16.91 -3.08 -1.94
N LEU A 515 15.88 -3.37 -2.75
CA LEU A 515 15.23 -2.37 -3.61
C LEU A 515 14.72 -1.16 -2.83
N GLY A 516 14.21 -1.35 -1.61
CA GLY A 516 13.75 -0.26 -0.75
C GLY A 516 14.83 0.74 -0.33
N ARG A 517 16.12 0.46 -0.58
CA ARG A 517 17.23 1.40 -0.33
C ARG A 517 17.39 2.44 -1.44
N PHE A 518 16.88 2.14 -2.62
CA PHE A 518 17.08 2.98 -3.79
C PHE A 518 15.85 3.81 -4.10
N GLN A 519 16.09 4.90 -4.82
CA GLN A 519 15.04 5.74 -5.37
C GLN A 519 14.61 5.18 -6.74
N ASP A 520 14.67 5.95 -7.82
CA ASP A 520 14.20 5.49 -9.13
C ASP A 520 15.29 4.79 -9.96
N PHE A 521 16.57 5.12 -9.73
CA PHE A 521 17.70 4.50 -10.44
C PHE A 521 18.97 4.48 -9.60
N VAL A 522 19.88 3.56 -9.97
CA VAL A 522 21.25 3.46 -9.46
C VAL A 522 22.19 2.87 -10.51
N LEU A 523 23.37 3.48 -10.63
CA LEU A 523 24.56 2.96 -11.32
C LEU A 523 25.65 2.78 -10.26
N PHE A 524 26.24 1.60 -10.16
CA PHE A 524 27.28 1.29 -9.17
C PHE A 524 28.39 0.42 -9.76
N LYS A 525 29.55 0.36 -9.07
CA LYS A 525 30.72 -0.44 -9.48
C LYS A 525 31.12 -1.46 -8.41
N GLY A 526 31.16 -2.73 -8.76
CA GLY A 526 31.50 -3.84 -7.86
C GLY A 526 30.39 -4.16 -6.87
N THR A 527 30.09 -3.25 -5.95
CA THR A 527 29.01 -3.39 -4.98
C THR A 527 28.10 -2.19 -4.96
N ILE A 528 26.89 -2.38 -4.43
CA ILE A 528 25.89 -1.32 -4.28
C ILE A 528 26.30 -0.23 -3.28
N ASN A 529 27.38 -0.43 -2.53
CA ASN A 529 27.95 0.59 -1.64
C ASN A 529 28.84 1.59 -2.41
N ASN A 530 29.25 1.26 -3.64
CA ASN A 530 30.08 2.09 -4.51
C ASN A 530 29.22 2.73 -5.61
N VAL A 531 28.28 3.59 -5.19
CA VAL A 531 27.36 4.29 -6.11
C VAL A 531 28.11 5.32 -6.94
N VAL A 532 27.99 5.21 -8.26
CA VAL A 532 28.52 6.18 -9.24
C VAL A 532 27.51 7.30 -9.48
N SER A 533 26.23 6.93 -9.64
CA SER A 533 25.11 7.85 -9.81
C SER A 533 23.83 7.17 -9.34
N GLY A 534 22.88 7.92 -8.78
CA GLY A 534 21.63 7.36 -8.28
C GLY A 534 20.71 8.43 -7.73
N GLY A 535 19.40 8.24 -7.89
CA GLY A 535 18.44 9.25 -7.47
C GLY A 535 17.06 9.05 -8.08
N ARG A 536 16.31 10.15 -8.18
CA ARG A 536 14.97 10.19 -8.78
C ARG A 536 15.04 10.79 -10.18
N PHE A 537 14.17 10.32 -11.06
CA PHE A 537 13.90 11.03 -12.31
C PHE A 537 13.14 12.32 -12.00
N ASN A 538 13.21 13.27 -12.93
CA ASN A 538 12.35 14.44 -12.97
C ASN A 538 10.87 14.03 -13.15
N ASN A 539 9.92 14.96 -13.00
CA ASN A 539 8.49 14.69 -13.16
C ASN A 539 8.11 14.23 -14.59
N ASP A 540 8.96 14.51 -15.58
CA ASP A 540 8.83 14.09 -16.98
C ASP A 540 9.59 12.79 -17.30
N TRP A 541 10.07 12.08 -16.27
CA TRP A 541 10.89 10.86 -16.37
C TRP A 541 12.28 11.03 -17.02
N THR A 542 12.75 12.27 -17.20
CA THR A 542 14.14 12.52 -17.62
C THR A 542 15.11 12.40 -16.45
N LEU A 543 16.38 12.05 -16.75
CA LEU A 543 17.45 12.04 -15.75
C LEU A 543 17.83 13.48 -15.37
N PRO A 544 18.08 13.78 -14.08
CA PRO A 544 18.65 15.06 -13.69
C PRO A 544 20.01 15.29 -14.37
N ASN A 545 20.27 16.50 -14.87
CA ASN A 545 21.51 16.83 -15.58
C ASN A 545 22.78 16.48 -14.78
N THR A 546 22.76 16.70 -13.46
CA THR A 546 23.88 16.38 -12.56
C THR A 546 24.19 14.88 -12.53
N GLU A 547 23.18 14.02 -12.68
CA GLU A 547 23.33 12.57 -12.70
C GLU A 547 23.75 12.09 -14.09
N VAL A 548 23.26 12.74 -15.16
CA VAL A 548 23.75 12.52 -16.53
C VAL A 548 25.26 12.75 -16.62
N ASP A 549 25.78 13.83 -16.03
CA ASP A 549 27.22 14.15 -16.08
C ASP A 549 28.07 13.09 -15.36
N LYS A 550 27.65 12.62 -14.18
CA LYS A 550 28.31 11.53 -13.45
C LYS A 550 28.31 10.23 -14.25
N MET A 551 27.17 9.90 -14.84
CA MET A 551 27.03 8.71 -15.68
C MET A 551 27.87 8.81 -16.96
N LYS A 552 27.95 9.98 -17.62
CA LYS A 552 28.85 10.20 -18.77
C LYS A 552 30.31 10.02 -18.38
N ALA A 553 30.72 10.58 -17.25
CA ALA A 553 32.09 10.47 -16.74
C ALA A 553 32.51 9.02 -16.47
N SER A 554 31.56 8.13 -16.18
CA SER A 554 31.84 6.70 -16.01
C SER A 554 32.25 5.99 -17.31
N GLY A 555 31.85 6.51 -18.47
CA GLY A 555 32.11 5.92 -19.78
C GLY A 555 31.35 4.61 -20.08
N VAL A 556 30.52 4.11 -19.16
CA VAL A 556 29.90 2.76 -19.25
C VAL A 556 28.44 2.73 -19.69
N VAL A 557 27.80 3.89 -19.86
CA VAL A 557 26.39 3.96 -20.29
C VAL A 557 26.23 4.62 -21.65
N VAL A 558 25.08 4.37 -22.29
CA VAL A 558 24.59 5.07 -23.49
C VAL A 558 23.24 5.68 -23.15
N PHE A 559 23.10 6.98 -23.40
CA PHE A 559 21.84 7.70 -23.26
C PHE A 559 21.06 7.64 -24.56
N LYS A 560 19.74 7.82 -24.43
CA LYS A 560 18.88 8.15 -25.55
C LYS A 560 19.17 9.56 -26.08
#